data_AF-A0A351LZX4-F1
#
_entry.id   AF-A0A351LZX4-F1
#
_cell.length_a   1.000
_cell.length_b   1.000
_cell.length_c   1.000
_cell.angle_alpha   90.00
_cell.angle_beta   90.00
_cell.angle_gamma   90.00
#
_symmetry.space_group_name_H-M   'P 1'
#
loop_
_entity.id
_entity.type
_entity.pdbx_description
1 polymer ?
#
loop_
_entity_poly.entity_id
_entity_poly.type
_entity_poly.pdbx_seq_one_letter_code
_entity_poly.pdbx_strand_id
1 'polypeptide(L)'
;MSKPTAAFVDWDLAERVAIRVADRAPFGGSHHLDGLTAEFDDHTARAEDLVQATTGLRALSGDARARVVGRADWIRANLASLQRLLRPLFARMADDPDDEPSAVSARLGALELGAMLGWMSTRVLGQYDLLVLEDEAAEDQDIVYYVGPNLVALERRYAFHAPDFHLWLALHEVTHRAQFMGVPWMREHYLGLVG
;
A
#
# COMPACT_ATOMS: atom_id res chain seq x y z
N MET A 1 31.33 10.06 12.96
CA MET A 1 29.95 10.56 13.16
C MET A 1 29.42 10.96 11.79
N SER A 2 28.58 10.13 11.16
CA SER A 2 27.95 10.50 9.89
C SER A 2 27.00 11.67 10.12
N LYS A 3 27.12 12.73 9.31
CA LYS A 3 26.14 13.81 9.27
C LYS A 3 24.76 13.19 8.99
N PRO A 4 23.67 13.63 9.65
CA PRO A 4 22.34 13.28 9.20
C PRO A 4 22.19 13.78 7.76
N THR A 5 21.86 12.88 6.84
CA THR A 5 21.49 13.25 5.48
C THR A 5 20.38 14.29 5.58
N ALA A 6 20.56 15.46 4.97
CA ALA A 6 19.58 16.54 5.01
C ALA A 6 18.26 16.01 4.41
N ALA A 7 17.29 15.73 5.27
CA ALA A 7 16.01 15.19 4.86
C ALA A 7 15.06 16.35 4.57
N PHE A 8 14.63 16.48 3.32
CA PHE A 8 13.62 17.46 2.89
C PHE A 8 12.23 17.20 3.50
N VAL A 9 12.07 16.08 4.23
CA VAL A 9 10.85 15.68 4.94
C VAL A 9 11.26 15.04 6.27
N ASP A 10 10.64 15.48 7.37
CA ASP A 10 10.69 14.79 8.67
C ASP A 10 9.74 13.57 8.64
N TRP A 11 10.27 12.41 8.27
CA TRP A 11 9.50 11.17 8.09
C TRP A 11 8.78 10.70 9.35
N ASP A 12 9.43 10.82 10.52
CA ASP A 12 8.82 10.44 11.79
C ASP A 12 7.63 11.35 12.12
N LEU A 13 7.74 12.66 11.81
CA LEU A 13 6.61 13.58 11.93
C LEU A 13 5.49 13.24 10.95
N ALA A 14 5.83 12.91 9.70
CA ALA A 14 4.86 12.53 8.69
C ALA A 14 4.06 11.28 9.11
N GLU A 15 4.72 10.24 9.63
CA GLU A 15 4.04 9.04 10.16
C GLU A 15 3.10 9.40 11.31
N ARG A 16 3.57 10.18 12.30
CA ARG A 16 2.73 10.59 13.44
C ARG A 16 1.50 11.38 13.03
N VAL A 17 1.63 12.25 12.04
CA VAL A 17 0.51 13.03 11.48
C VAL A 17 -0.44 12.11 10.73
N ALA A 18 0.08 11.22 9.88
CA ALA A 18 -0.73 10.29 9.10
C ALA A 18 -1.58 9.37 9.99
N ILE A 19 -0.96 8.75 11.00
CA ILE A 19 -1.67 7.91 11.98
C ILE A 19 -2.75 8.72 12.69
N ARG A 20 -2.42 9.93 13.16
CA ARG A 20 -3.39 10.79 13.84
C ARG A 20 -4.58 11.20 12.97
N VAL A 21 -4.35 11.41 11.67
CA VAL A 21 -5.42 11.70 10.72
C VAL A 21 -6.28 10.45 10.49
N ALA A 22 -5.66 9.27 10.33
CA ALA A 22 -6.34 8.00 10.11
C ALA A 22 -7.19 7.55 11.32
N ASP A 23 -6.73 7.81 12.54
CA ASP A 23 -7.42 7.50 13.79
C ASP A 23 -8.75 8.25 13.95
N ARG A 24 -8.96 9.35 13.22
CA ARG A 24 -10.23 10.08 13.22
C ARG A 24 -11.34 9.34 12.47
N ALA A 25 -11.00 8.39 11.60
CA ALA A 25 -11.96 7.60 10.86
C ALA A 25 -12.44 6.40 11.70
N PRO A 26 -13.71 5.97 11.54
CA PRO A 26 -14.28 4.89 12.35
C PRO A 26 -13.58 3.55 12.11
N PHE A 27 -13.84 2.57 12.98
CA PHE A 27 -13.38 1.19 12.89
C PHE A 27 -11.85 0.98 12.96
N GLY A 28 -11.10 1.92 13.56
CA GLY A 28 -9.64 1.80 13.71
C GLY A 28 -9.15 0.70 14.66
N GLY A 29 -10.05 0.06 15.43
CA GLY A 29 -9.68 -1.00 16.38
C GLY A 29 -9.52 -2.38 15.73
N SER A 30 -8.57 -3.18 16.24
CA SER A 30 -8.25 -4.52 15.72
C SER A 30 -9.36 -5.56 15.82
N HIS A 31 -10.26 -5.44 16.81
CA HIS A 31 -11.37 -6.38 17.03
C HIS A 31 -12.35 -6.49 15.85
N HIS A 32 -12.36 -5.51 14.94
CA HIS A 32 -13.16 -5.59 13.71
C HIS A 32 -12.52 -6.48 12.63
N LEU A 33 -11.27 -6.91 12.84
CA LEU A 33 -10.50 -7.71 11.90
C LEU A 33 -10.54 -9.20 12.21
N ASP A 34 -11.16 -9.57 13.34
CA ASP A 34 -11.24 -10.96 13.78
C ASP A 34 -11.96 -11.81 12.72
N GLY A 35 -11.30 -12.85 12.24
CA GLY A 35 -11.81 -13.74 11.20
C GLY A 35 -11.62 -13.24 9.76
N LEU A 36 -11.41 -11.94 9.53
CA LEU A 36 -11.21 -11.40 8.18
C LEU A 36 -9.97 -12.00 7.51
N THR A 37 -8.88 -12.22 8.24
CA THR A 37 -7.66 -12.80 7.65
C THR A 37 -7.95 -14.17 7.04
N ALA A 38 -8.57 -15.08 7.80
CA ALA A 38 -8.89 -16.42 7.32
C ALA A 38 -9.90 -16.38 6.17
N GLU A 39 -10.89 -15.47 6.23
CA GLU A 39 -11.86 -15.30 5.15
C GLU A 39 -11.20 -14.79 3.86
N PHE A 40 -10.26 -13.84 3.96
CA PHE A 40 -9.53 -13.34 2.81
C PHE A 40 -8.52 -14.35 2.27
N ASP A 41 -7.90 -15.19 3.11
CA ASP A 41 -7.08 -16.31 2.62
C ASP A 41 -7.91 -17.22 1.68
N ASP A 42 -9.13 -17.59 2.10
CA ASP A 42 -10.03 -18.42 1.30
C ASP A 42 -10.51 -17.70 0.01
N HIS A 43 -10.91 -16.43 0.12
CA HIS A 43 -11.39 -15.65 -1.04
C HIS A 43 -10.28 -15.34 -2.04
N THR A 44 -9.05 -15.06 -1.58
CA THR A 44 -7.90 -14.80 -2.45
C THR A 44 -7.50 -16.04 -3.22
N ALA A 45 -7.45 -17.21 -2.58
CA ALA A 45 -7.20 -18.48 -3.26
C ALA A 45 -8.30 -18.77 -4.30
N ARG A 46 -9.57 -18.62 -3.92
CA ARG A 46 -10.70 -18.78 -4.83
C ARG A 46 -10.67 -17.78 -6.00
N ALA A 47 -10.29 -16.54 -5.73
CA ALA A 47 -10.17 -15.51 -6.75
C ALA A 47 -9.06 -15.84 -7.76
N GLU A 48 -7.94 -16.40 -7.33
CA GLU A 48 -6.85 -16.84 -8.21
C GLU A 48 -7.33 -17.92 -9.19
N ASP A 49 -8.02 -18.95 -8.70
CA ASP A 49 -8.61 -19.99 -9.56
C ASP A 49 -9.57 -19.40 -10.60
N LEU A 50 -10.45 -18.49 -10.17
CA LEU A 50 -11.45 -17.85 -11.03
C LEU A 50 -10.81 -16.95 -12.09
N VAL A 51 -9.81 -16.16 -11.71
CA VAL A 51 -9.07 -15.28 -12.62
C VAL A 51 -8.31 -16.11 -13.65
N GLN A 52 -7.63 -17.18 -13.22
CA GLN A 52 -6.93 -18.08 -14.12
C GLN A 52 -7.89 -18.76 -15.10
N ALA A 53 -9.00 -19.32 -14.62
CA ALA A 53 -9.98 -19.99 -15.47
C ALA A 53 -10.60 -19.04 -16.51
N THR A 54 -10.77 -17.77 -16.16
CA THR A 54 -11.41 -16.77 -17.03
C THR A 54 -10.44 -16.14 -18.03
N THR A 55 -9.22 -15.82 -17.60
CA THR A 55 -8.26 -15.03 -18.39
C THR A 55 -7.15 -15.86 -19.01
N GLY A 56 -6.89 -17.06 -18.47
CA GLY A 56 -5.72 -17.88 -18.79
C GLY A 56 -4.40 -17.36 -18.20
N LEU A 57 -4.41 -16.21 -17.51
CA LEU A 57 -3.22 -15.67 -16.84
C LEU A 57 -2.96 -16.41 -15.53
N ARG A 58 -1.69 -16.72 -15.27
CA ARG A 58 -1.22 -17.26 -13.99
C ARG A 58 0.02 -16.49 -13.56
N ALA A 59 0.09 -16.13 -12.28
CA ALA A 59 1.30 -15.55 -11.72
C ALA A 59 2.45 -16.58 -11.75
N LEU A 60 3.65 -16.14 -12.13
CA LEU A 60 4.83 -17.01 -12.22
C LEU A 60 5.59 -17.15 -10.90
N SER A 61 5.23 -16.38 -9.88
CA SER A 61 5.96 -16.23 -8.61
C SER A 61 5.49 -17.12 -7.47
N GLY A 62 4.28 -17.70 -7.55
CA GLY A 62 3.69 -18.49 -6.47
C GLY A 62 2.18 -18.32 -6.41
N ASP A 63 1.55 -18.88 -5.37
CA ASP A 63 0.12 -18.71 -5.11
C ASP A 63 -0.13 -17.36 -4.41
N ALA A 64 -1.29 -16.74 -4.67
CA ALA A 64 -1.66 -15.47 -4.05
C ALA A 64 -1.87 -15.64 -2.53
N ARG A 65 -1.27 -14.75 -1.73
CA ARG A 65 -1.38 -14.76 -0.27
C ARG A 65 -2.10 -13.51 0.20
N ALA A 66 -3.14 -13.65 1.03
CA ALA A 66 -3.85 -12.49 1.57
C ALA A 66 -3.12 -11.89 2.78
N ARG A 67 -3.23 -10.58 2.96
CA ARG A 67 -2.84 -9.92 4.21
C ARG A 67 -3.80 -8.81 4.57
N VAL A 68 -4.58 -9.04 5.62
CA VAL A 68 -5.45 -8.01 6.21
C VAL A 68 -4.63 -7.12 7.14
N VAL A 69 -4.69 -5.82 6.93
CA VAL A 69 -3.91 -4.81 7.68
C VAL A 69 -4.80 -3.71 8.24
N GLY A 70 -4.34 -3.10 9.34
CA GLY A 70 -4.88 -1.83 9.82
C GLY A 70 -4.36 -0.65 9.01
N ARG A 71 -4.98 0.54 9.20
CA ARG A 71 -4.55 1.77 8.52
C ARG A 71 -3.13 2.19 8.90
N ALA A 72 -2.72 2.00 10.16
CA ALA A 72 -1.37 2.34 10.61
C ALA A 72 -0.29 1.50 9.92
N ASP A 73 -0.54 0.19 9.76
CA ASP A 73 0.41 -0.70 9.08
C ASP A 73 0.47 -0.38 7.58
N TRP A 74 -0.68 -0.10 6.96
CA TRP A 74 -0.73 0.38 5.57
C TRP A 74 0.04 1.70 5.39
N ILE A 75 -0.10 2.66 6.33
CA ILE A 75 0.63 3.93 6.32
C ILE A 75 2.13 3.69 6.36
N ARG A 76 2.62 2.85 7.28
CA ARG A 76 4.06 2.59 7.41
C ARG A 76 4.66 1.96 6.15
N ALA A 77 3.98 0.97 5.59
CA ALA A 77 4.40 0.32 4.35
C ALA A 77 4.49 1.34 3.20
N ASN A 78 3.47 2.18 3.01
CA ASN A 78 3.46 3.19 1.95
C ASN A 78 4.47 4.33 2.19
N LEU A 79 4.70 4.71 3.46
CA LEU A 79 5.68 5.73 3.80
C LEU A 79 7.11 5.28 3.45
N ALA A 80 7.44 4.01 3.77
CA ALA A 80 8.73 3.42 3.40
C ALA A 80 8.92 3.41 1.88
N SER A 81 7.88 3.08 1.11
CA SER A 81 7.93 3.12 -0.37
C SER A 81 8.09 4.54 -0.92
N LEU A 82 7.32 5.50 -0.39
CA LEU A 82 7.42 6.90 -0.82
C LEU A 82 8.79 7.51 -0.50
N GLN A 83 9.39 7.16 0.64
CA GLN A 83 10.74 7.58 0.99
C GLN A 83 11.79 7.05 -0.01
N ARG A 84 11.62 5.83 -0.52
CA ARG A 84 12.50 5.27 -1.57
C ARG A 84 12.29 5.99 -2.90
N LEU A 85 11.05 6.16 -3.33
CA LEU A 85 10.71 6.82 -4.59
C LEU A 85 11.16 8.28 -4.66
N LEU A 86 11.11 9.00 -3.55
CA LEU A 86 11.54 10.39 -3.49
C LEU A 86 13.06 10.56 -3.31
N ARG A 87 13.80 9.48 -3.03
CA ARG A 87 15.26 9.55 -2.82
C ARG A 87 16.02 10.17 -4.00
N PRO A 88 15.77 9.82 -5.28
CA PRO A 88 16.46 10.43 -6.41
C PRO A 88 16.14 11.92 -6.55
N LEU A 89 14.92 12.34 -6.21
CA LEU A 89 14.52 13.75 -6.22
C LEU A 89 15.30 14.53 -5.15
N PHE A 90 15.33 14.01 -3.92
CA PHE A 90 16.08 14.65 -2.82
C PHE A 90 17.58 14.68 -3.06
N ALA A 91 18.15 13.67 -3.73
CA ALA A 91 19.55 13.70 -4.13
C ALA A 91 19.84 14.86 -5.09
N ARG A 92 18.98 15.07 -6.11
CA ARG A 92 19.13 16.19 -7.05
C ARG A 92 18.97 17.56 -6.38
N MET A 93 18.05 17.69 -5.43
CA MET A 93 17.87 18.95 -4.69
C MET A 93 19.05 19.23 -3.76
N ALA A 94 19.66 18.20 -3.16
CA ALA A 94 20.84 18.36 -2.31
C ALA A 94 22.11 18.77 -3.08
N ASP A 95 22.14 18.56 -4.40
CA ASP A 95 23.24 19.01 -5.27
C ASP A 95 23.15 20.51 -5.60
N ASP A 96 22.03 21.18 -5.27
CA ASP A 96 21.88 22.64 -5.41
C ASP A 96 22.31 23.35 -4.10
N PRO A 97 23.42 24.11 -4.09
CA PRO A 97 23.94 24.76 -2.89
C PRO A 97 23.03 25.86 -2.33
N ASP A 98 22.06 26.36 -3.09
CA ASP A 98 21.08 27.36 -2.63
C ASP A 98 19.84 26.71 -1.98
N ASP A 99 19.69 25.38 -2.07
CA ASP A 99 18.47 24.65 -1.71
C ASP A 99 18.67 23.72 -0.49
N GLU A 100 19.40 24.20 0.53
CA GLU A 100 19.51 23.46 1.80
C GLU A 100 18.15 23.41 2.53
N PRO A 101 17.59 22.21 2.81
CA PRO A 101 16.32 22.11 3.47
C PRO A 101 16.43 22.60 4.93
N SER A 102 15.75 23.72 5.21
CA SER A 102 15.57 24.17 6.58
C SER A 102 14.74 23.17 7.38
N ALA A 103 14.96 23.11 8.70
CA ALA A 103 14.13 22.31 9.59
C ALA A 103 12.64 22.71 9.55
N VAL A 104 12.33 23.96 9.16
CA VAL A 104 10.96 24.45 9.01
C VAL A 104 10.31 23.88 7.74
N SER A 105 11.00 23.93 6.60
CA SER A 105 10.50 23.37 5.34
C SER A 105 10.32 21.85 5.43
N ALA A 106 11.28 21.15 6.05
CA ALA A 106 11.17 19.70 6.26
C ALA A 106 9.96 19.29 7.12
N ARG A 107 9.60 20.12 8.11
CA ARG A 107 8.39 19.91 8.92
C ARG A 107 7.12 20.22 8.15
N LEU A 108 7.08 21.30 7.36
CA LEU A 108 5.91 21.62 6.54
C LEU A 108 5.62 20.50 5.54
N GLY A 109 6.64 20.02 4.82
CA GLY A 109 6.50 18.87 3.92
C GLY A 109 6.02 17.61 4.64
N ALA A 110 6.50 17.35 5.86
CA ALA A 110 6.03 16.24 6.68
C ALA A 110 4.56 16.37 7.09
N LEU A 111 4.09 17.57 7.44
CA LEU A 111 2.69 17.81 7.76
C LEU A 111 1.79 17.56 6.55
N GLU A 112 2.16 18.06 5.37
CA GLU A 112 1.40 17.89 4.13
C GLU A 112 1.35 16.43 3.71
N LEU A 113 2.51 15.78 3.62
CA LEU A 113 2.62 14.36 3.26
C LEU A 113 1.88 13.48 4.26
N GLY A 114 2.07 13.72 5.55
CA GLY A 114 1.39 12.97 6.60
C GLY A 114 -0.13 13.14 6.54
N ALA A 115 -0.63 14.36 6.34
CA ALA A 115 -2.06 14.62 6.23
C ALA A 115 -2.67 13.93 5.00
N MET A 116 -2.00 14.02 3.85
CA MET A 116 -2.40 13.34 2.62
C MET A 116 -2.45 11.82 2.81
N LEU A 117 -1.37 11.21 3.30
CA LEU A 117 -1.28 9.76 3.47
C LEU A 117 -2.29 9.24 4.50
N GLY A 118 -2.46 9.96 5.61
CA GLY A 118 -3.47 9.65 6.61
C GLY A 118 -4.89 9.67 6.02
N TRP A 119 -5.22 10.66 5.20
CA TRP A 119 -6.52 10.73 4.51
C TRP A 119 -6.70 9.60 3.49
N MET A 120 -5.66 9.28 2.70
CA MET A 120 -5.68 8.19 1.72
C MET A 120 -5.92 6.82 2.39
N SER A 121 -5.27 6.59 3.54
CA SER A 121 -5.40 5.34 4.31
C SER A 121 -6.85 5.03 4.74
N THR A 122 -7.76 6.00 4.70
CA THR A 122 -9.17 5.83 5.04
C THR A 122 -10.07 5.46 3.86
N ARG A 123 -9.52 5.44 2.64
CA ARG A 123 -10.27 5.15 1.39
C ARG A 123 -9.79 3.93 0.63
N VAL A 124 -8.53 3.56 0.78
CA VAL A 124 -7.97 2.38 0.11
C VAL A 124 -8.62 1.11 0.67
N LEU A 125 -9.06 0.20 -0.19
CA LEU A 125 -9.75 -1.04 0.23
C LEU A 125 -8.81 -2.24 0.13
N GLY A 126 -8.22 -2.43 -1.05
CA GLY A 126 -7.13 -3.36 -1.28
C GLY A 126 -5.99 -2.65 -2.00
N GLN A 127 -4.81 -3.27 -1.98
CA GLN A 127 -3.68 -2.79 -2.75
C GLN A 127 -2.79 -3.97 -3.14
N TYR A 128 -2.75 -4.26 -4.44
CA TYR A 128 -1.58 -4.87 -5.06
C TYR A 128 -0.56 -3.76 -5.37
N ASP A 129 0.45 -3.60 -4.52
CA ASP A 129 1.44 -2.52 -4.67
C ASP A 129 2.66 -2.97 -5.46
N LEU A 130 2.85 -2.46 -6.68
CA LEU A 130 4.07 -2.73 -7.45
C LEU A 130 5.32 -2.01 -6.91
N LEU A 131 5.13 -0.91 -6.17
CA LEU A 131 6.20 -0.01 -5.72
C LEU A 131 6.75 -0.45 -4.36
N VAL A 132 5.98 -1.15 -3.53
CA VAL A 132 6.49 -1.85 -2.32
C VAL A 132 7.39 -3.04 -2.68
N LEU A 133 7.21 -3.63 -3.86
CA LEU A 133 7.76 -4.92 -4.24
C LEU A 133 9.11 -4.88 -4.98
N GLU A 134 9.73 -3.70 -5.13
CA GLU A 134 11.03 -3.59 -5.80
C GLU A 134 12.19 -4.27 -5.02
N ASP A 135 12.11 -4.38 -3.70
CA ASP A 135 13.21 -4.95 -2.87
C ASP A 135 12.76 -5.62 -1.55
N GLU A 136 11.47 -5.76 -1.25
CA GLU A 136 11.08 -6.81 -0.29
C GLU A 136 11.50 -8.15 -0.90
N ALA A 137 12.02 -9.07 -0.07
CA ALA A 137 12.52 -10.37 -0.53
C ALA A 137 11.52 -10.94 -1.55
N ALA A 138 11.98 -11.57 -2.63
CA ALA A 138 11.12 -12.07 -3.71
C ALA A 138 9.89 -12.86 -3.23
N GLU A 139 9.98 -13.41 -2.01
CA GLU A 139 8.93 -14.04 -1.24
C GLU A 139 7.68 -13.15 -1.01
N ASP A 140 7.80 -11.84 -0.76
CA ASP A 140 6.67 -10.96 -0.45
C ASP A 140 5.93 -10.39 -1.68
N GLN A 141 6.39 -10.72 -2.90
CA GLN A 141 5.77 -10.32 -4.18
C GLN A 141 4.39 -10.95 -4.43
N ASP A 142 4.01 -11.93 -3.62
CA ASP A 142 2.75 -12.66 -3.75
C ASP A 142 1.66 -12.17 -2.79
N ILE A 143 1.93 -11.11 -2.02
CA ILE A 143 0.99 -10.62 -1.00
C ILE A 143 -0.01 -9.65 -1.61
N VAL A 144 -1.30 -9.92 -1.39
CA VAL A 144 -2.42 -9.03 -1.67
C VAL A 144 -2.91 -8.41 -0.37
N TYR A 145 -2.79 -7.09 -0.25
CA TYR A 145 -3.15 -6.37 0.96
C TYR A 145 -4.62 -5.94 0.98
N TYR A 146 -5.28 -6.07 2.12
CA TYR A 146 -6.65 -5.62 2.35
C TYR A 146 -6.73 -4.74 3.61
N VAL A 147 -7.27 -3.53 3.51
CA VAL A 147 -7.32 -2.55 4.61
C VAL A 147 -8.61 -2.74 5.41
N GLY A 148 -8.62 -3.72 6.30
CA GLY A 148 -9.83 -4.22 6.96
C GLY A 148 -10.74 -3.16 7.62
N PRO A 149 -10.22 -2.11 8.30
CA PRO A 149 -11.08 -1.04 8.84
C PRO A 149 -11.95 -0.35 7.78
N ASN A 150 -11.46 -0.26 6.55
CA ASN A 150 -12.17 0.39 5.45
C ASN A 150 -13.19 -0.55 4.83
N LEU A 151 -12.89 -1.85 4.75
CA LEU A 151 -13.83 -2.87 4.33
C LEU A 151 -15.06 -2.85 5.23
N VAL A 152 -14.87 -3.03 6.55
CA VAL A 152 -15.96 -3.03 7.54
C VAL A 152 -16.76 -1.72 7.50
N ALA A 153 -16.07 -0.59 7.30
CA ALA A 153 -16.75 0.70 7.16
C ALA A 153 -17.65 0.76 5.93
N LEU A 154 -17.17 0.26 4.78
CA LEU A 154 -17.89 0.30 3.52
C LEU A 154 -19.06 -0.68 3.51
N GLU A 155 -18.83 -1.90 3.98
CA GLU A 155 -19.86 -2.93 4.15
C GLU A 155 -21.03 -2.41 4.96
N ARG A 156 -20.77 -1.83 6.14
CA ARG A 156 -21.81 -1.28 7.02
C ARG A 156 -22.50 -0.07 6.40
N ARG A 157 -21.76 0.78 5.71
CA ARG A 157 -22.30 1.99 5.09
C ARG A 157 -23.28 1.68 3.96
N TYR A 158 -22.98 0.66 3.15
CA TYR A 158 -23.77 0.31 1.96
C TYR A 158 -24.59 -0.97 2.13
N ALA A 159 -24.53 -1.60 3.31
CA ALA A 159 -25.19 -2.85 3.63
C ALA A 159 -24.89 -3.97 2.62
N PHE A 160 -23.62 -4.07 2.20
CA PHE A 160 -23.19 -5.15 1.33
C PHE A 160 -23.28 -6.51 2.04
N HIS A 161 -23.57 -7.56 1.27
CA HIS A 161 -23.41 -8.93 1.75
C HIS A 161 -21.91 -9.24 1.81
N ALA A 162 -21.39 -9.37 3.04
CA ALA A 162 -19.94 -9.38 3.30
C ALA A 162 -19.16 -10.41 2.46
N PRO A 163 -19.56 -11.71 2.40
CA PRO A 163 -18.81 -12.69 1.61
C PRO A 163 -18.71 -12.36 0.12
N ASP A 164 -19.78 -11.80 -0.47
CA ASP A 164 -19.77 -11.44 -1.89
C ASP A 164 -18.91 -10.20 -2.15
N PHE A 165 -18.96 -9.23 -1.25
CA PHE A 165 -18.13 -8.03 -1.33
C PHE A 165 -16.65 -8.34 -1.16
N HIS A 166 -16.30 -9.19 -0.20
CA HIS A 166 -14.93 -9.65 0.02
C HIS A 166 -14.39 -10.43 -1.17
N LEU A 167 -15.17 -11.37 -1.73
CA LEU A 167 -14.78 -12.09 -2.93
C LEU A 167 -14.62 -11.16 -4.13
N TRP A 168 -15.53 -10.20 -4.32
CA TRP A 168 -15.41 -9.21 -5.38
C TRP A 168 -14.13 -8.39 -5.26
N LEU A 169 -13.77 -7.97 -4.04
CA LEU A 169 -12.52 -7.25 -3.80
C LEU A 169 -11.30 -8.15 -4.06
N ALA A 170 -11.34 -9.40 -3.61
CA ALA A 170 -10.28 -10.36 -3.88
C ALA A 170 -10.09 -10.59 -5.39
N LEU A 171 -11.17 -10.75 -6.15
CA LEU A 171 -11.14 -10.84 -7.61
C LEU A 171 -10.51 -9.60 -8.25
N HIS A 172 -10.85 -8.40 -7.76
CA HIS A 172 -10.27 -7.15 -8.27
C HIS A 172 -8.74 -7.13 -8.10
N GLU A 173 -8.26 -7.37 -6.87
CA GLU A 173 -6.84 -7.31 -6.56
C GLU A 173 -6.04 -8.44 -7.23
N VAL A 174 -6.58 -9.67 -7.24
CA VAL A 174 -5.91 -10.82 -7.87
C VAL A 174 -5.86 -10.68 -9.39
N THR A 175 -6.84 -9.98 -10.00
CA THR A 175 -6.76 -9.64 -11.43
C THR A 175 -5.56 -8.75 -11.72
N HIS A 176 -5.33 -7.70 -10.91
CA HIS A 176 -4.13 -6.84 -11.06
C HIS A 176 -2.86 -7.65 -10.88
N ARG A 177 -2.79 -8.50 -9.85
CA ARG A 177 -1.66 -9.41 -9.64
C ARG A 177 -1.41 -10.28 -10.87
N ALA A 178 -2.44 -10.92 -11.41
CA ALA A 178 -2.32 -11.79 -12.58
C ALA A 178 -1.85 -11.03 -13.83
N GLN A 179 -2.24 -9.76 -14.00
CA GLN A 179 -1.75 -8.93 -15.11
C GLN A 179 -0.26 -8.64 -14.96
N PHE A 180 0.18 -8.15 -13.80
CA PHE A 180 1.57 -7.76 -13.59
C PHE A 180 2.53 -8.94 -13.44
N MET A 181 2.05 -10.09 -12.95
CA MET A 181 2.86 -11.30 -12.71
C MET A 181 2.72 -12.36 -13.79
N GLY A 182 1.62 -12.34 -14.55
CA GLY A 182 1.37 -13.27 -15.65
C GLY A 182 1.80 -12.73 -17.02
N VAL A 183 2.11 -11.42 -17.13
CA VAL A 183 2.60 -10.80 -18.36
C VAL A 183 4.06 -10.34 -18.19
N PRO A 184 5.04 -11.08 -18.72
CA PRO A 184 6.46 -10.89 -18.38
C PRO A 184 7.01 -9.48 -18.61
N TRP A 185 6.55 -8.78 -19.65
CA TRP A 185 7.05 -7.44 -20.00
C TRP A 185 6.40 -6.31 -19.20
N MET A 186 5.24 -6.55 -18.56
CA MET A 186 4.39 -5.47 -18.05
C MET A 186 5.05 -4.74 -16.89
N ARG A 187 5.64 -5.47 -15.94
CA ARG A 187 6.33 -4.89 -14.78
C ARG A 187 7.52 -4.03 -15.21
N GLU A 188 8.42 -4.59 -16.01
CA GLU A 188 9.62 -3.88 -16.48
C GLU A 188 9.24 -2.63 -17.27
N HIS A 189 8.25 -2.75 -18.17
CA HIS A 189 7.77 -1.62 -18.95
C HIS A 189 7.19 -0.51 -18.07
N TYR A 190 6.39 -0.86 -17.06
CA TYR A 190 5.80 0.12 -16.14
C TYR A 190 6.88 0.85 -15.33
N LEU A 191 7.83 0.12 -14.74
CA LEU A 191 8.93 0.72 -13.97
C LEU A 191 9.81 1.61 -14.85
N GLY A 192 10.06 1.21 -16.11
CA GLY A 192 10.81 2.02 -17.08
C GLY A 192 10.13 3.33 -17.51
N LEU A 193 8.83 3.51 -17.26
CA LEU A 193 8.13 4.78 -17.51
C LEU A 193 8.21 5.76 -16.33
N VAL A 194 8.50 5.25 -15.13
CA VAL A 194 8.48 6.02 -13.88
C VAL A 194 9.90 6.34 -13.39
N GLY A 195 10.91 5.60 -13.87
CA GLY A 195 12.35 5.76 -13.55
C GLY A 195 13.13 6.74 -14.43
#